data_AF-A0AA51IL33-F1
#
_entry.id   AF-A0AA51IL33-F1
#
_cell.length_a   1.000
_cell.length_b   1.000
_cell.length_c   1.000
_cell.angle_alpha   90.00
_cell.angle_beta   90.00
_cell.angle_gamma   90.00
#
_symmetry.space_group_name_H-M   'P 1'
#
loop_
_entity.id
_entity.type
_entity.pdbx_description
1 polymer ?
#
loop_
_entity_poly.entity_id
_entity_poly.type
_entity_poly.pdbx_seq_one_letter_code
_entity_poly.pdbx_strand_id
1 'polypeptide(L)'
;VDKDGIINPKAFYNYLSAWATNDALAYGASQGNLKPQPQRWIHSPEDVHLEIKKSSPLIYTQLPFYLSGLSDTDSIKNLIMSVRELCLKYEAKGLPNFPSGIPFLFWEQYLYLRTSLLLALACALAAV
;
A
#
# COMPACT_ATOMS: atom_id res chain seq x y z
N VAL A 1 8.45 21.56 -6.66
CA VAL A 1 7.99 20.53 -7.61
C VAL A 1 8.43 20.98 -8.99
N ASP A 2 8.89 20.08 -9.85
CA ASP A 2 9.27 20.43 -11.22
C ASP A 2 8.05 20.57 -12.15
N LYS A 3 8.31 20.84 -13.43
CA LYS A 3 7.27 21.04 -14.46
C LYS A 3 6.41 19.79 -14.71
N ASP A 4 6.92 18.60 -14.39
CA ASP A 4 6.28 17.30 -14.62
C ASP A 4 5.54 16.81 -13.35
N GLY A 5 5.53 17.62 -12.28
CA GLY A 5 4.89 17.27 -11.02
C GLY A 5 5.77 16.43 -10.08
N ILE A 6 7.06 16.24 -10.40
CA ILE A 6 7.97 15.43 -9.61
C ILE A 6 8.62 16.28 -8.51
N ILE A 7 8.60 15.76 -7.27
CA ILE A 7 9.28 16.36 -6.14
C ILE A 7 10.78 16.07 -6.26
N ASN A 8 11.64 17.04 -5.92
CA ASN A 8 13.10 16.87 -5.98
C ASN A 8 13.56 15.60 -5.22
N PRO A 9 14.09 14.58 -5.92
CA PRO A 9 14.45 13.30 -5.30
C PRO A 9 15.52 13.42 -4.21
N LYS A 10 16.44 14.38 -4.35
CA LYS A 10 17.56 14.55 -3.41
C LYS A 10 17.09 14.97 -2.02
N ALA A 11 16.05 15.81 -1.97
CA ALA A 11 15.52 16.41 -0.74
C ALA A 11 14.18 15.80 -0.29
N PHE A 12 13.68 14.78 -0.99
CA PHE A 12 12.37 14.17 -0.75
C PHE A 12 12.11 13.85 0.74
N TYR A 13 13.07 13.20 1.40
CA TYR A 13 12.92 12.80 2.81
C TYR A 13 13.07 13.96 3.81
N ASN A 14 13.65 15.09 3.41
CA ASN A 14 13.61 16.30 4.23
C ASN A 14 12.22 16.94 4.13
N TYR A 15 11.65 17.01 2.92
CA TYR A 15 10.29 17.50 2.71
C TYR A 15 9.25 16.62 3.38
N LEU A 16 9.45 15.29 3.39
CA LEU A 16 8.58 14.36 4.09
C LEU A 16 8.55 14.61 5.60
N SER A 17 9.73 14.84 6.22
CA SER A 17 9.82 15.22 7.64
C SER A 17 9.00 16.49 7.92
N ALA A 18 9.17 17.52 7.08
CA ALA A 18 8.48 18.79 7.24
C ALA A 18 6.97 18.65 7.04
N TRP A 19 6.52 18.02 5.96
CA TRP A 19 5.09 17.85 5.67
C TRP A 19 4.37 17.05 6.75
N ALA A 20 4.87 15.86 7.09
CA ALA A 20 4.16 14.93 7.98
C ALA A 20 3.94 15.49 9.39
N THR A 21 4.70 16.50 9.80
CA THR A 21 4.68 17.05 11.16
C THR A 21 4.13 18.46 11.27
N ASN A 22 4.16 19.24 10.17
CA ASN A 22 3.61 20.60 10.12
C ASN A 22 2.21 20.64 9.50
N ASP A 23 1.83 19.63 8.71
CA ASP A 23 0.50 19.49 8.12
C ASP A 23 -0.18 18.21 8.63
N ALA A 24 -0.46 18.20 9.94
CA ALA A 24 -1.07 17.05 10.61
C ALA A 24 -2.48 16.74 10.07
N LEU A 25 -3.20 17.74 9.57
CA LEU A 25 -4.54 17.57 9.00
C LEU A 25 -4.48 16.82 7.67
N ALA A 26 -3.64 17.24 6.73
CA ALA A 26 -3.49 16.53 5.46
C ALA A 26 -2.90 15.14 5.67
N TYR A 27 -1.92 15.01 6.57
CA TYR A 27 -1.34 13.71 6.89
C TYR A 27 -2.40 12.76 7.48
N GLY A 28 -3.19 13.22 8.45
CA GLY A 28 -4.29 12.43 9.02
C GLY A 28 -5.35 12.05 7.98
N ALA A 29 -5.76 13.00 7.13
CA ALA A 29 -6.75 12.75 6.09
C ALA A 29 -6.27 11.77 5.01
N SER A 30 -4.97 11.74 4.72
CA SER A 30 -4.38 10.82 3.74
C SER A 30 -4.49 9.35 4.14
N GLN A 31 -4.60 9.08 5.46
CA GLN A 31 -4.51 7.75 6.06
C GLN A 31 -3.26 6.95 5.64
N GLY A 32 -2.22 7.65 5.15
CA GLY A 32 -0.95 7.07 4.74
C GLY A 32 -0.11 6.72 5.96
N ASN A 33 -0.16 5.47 6.41
CA ASN A 33 0.60 5.00 7.55
C ASN A 33 2.09 4.83 7.22
N LEU A 34 2.86 5.92 7.33
CA LEU A 34 4.30 5.94 7.01
C LEU A 34 5.12 5.21 8.08
N LYS A 35 5.89 4.19 7.67
CA LYS A 35 6.87 3.51 8.52
C LYS A 35 8.26 3.47 7.86
N PRO A 36 9.35 3.71 8.61
CA PRO A 36 9.35 4.22 9.99
C PRO A 36 8.69 5.61 10.07
N GLN A 37 8.28 6.01 11.27
CA GLN A 37 7.63 7.31 11.42
C GLN A 37 8.59 8.42 10.93
N PRO A 38 8.10 9.39 10.15
CA PRO A 38 8.91 10.52 9.73
C PRO A 38 9.54 11.24 10.92
N GLN A 39 10.77 11.71 10.74
CA GLN A 39 11.49 12.48 11.75
C GLN A 39 10.68 13.73 12.10
N ARG A 40 10.41 13.93 13.39
CA ARG A 40 9.67 15.10 13.86
C ARG A 40 10.51 16.37 13.69
N TRP A 41 9.94 17.37 13.02
CA TRP A 41 10.48 18.72 12.93
C TRP A 41 9.34 19.73 12.83
N ILE A 42 9.12 20.54 13.85
CA ILE A 42 8.07 21.57 13.85
C ILE A 42 8.73 22.89 13.50
N HIS A 43 8.19 23.56 12.48
CA HIS A 43 8.65 24.87 12.08
C HIS A 43 8.36 25.89 13.19
N SER A 44 9.36 26.69 13.52
CA SER A 44 9.25 27.85 14.40
C SER A 44 9.83 29.07 13.66
N PRO A 45 9.14 30.21 13.65
CA PRO A 45 9.67 31.44 13.07
C PRO A 45 10.97 31.92 13.71
N GLU A 46 11.24 31.50 14.96
CA GLU A 46 12.43 31.84 15.74
C GLU A 46 13.62 30.92 15.45
N ASP A 47 13.45 29.85 14.68
CA ASP A 47 14.53 28.90 14.33
C ASP A 47 15.49 29.53 13.31
N VAL A 48 16.67 29.93 13.79
CA VAL A 48 17.73 30.55 12.96
C VAL A 48 18.49 29.51 12.15
N HIS A 49 18.53 28.24 12.58
CA HIS A 49 19.34 27.21 11.95
C HIS A 49 18.65 26.58 10.74
N LEU A 50 17.31 26.55 10.73
CA LEU A 50 16.49 26.04 9.61
C LEU A 50 16.91 24.62 9.14
N GLU A 51 17.43 23.81 10.06
CA GLU A 51 17.96 22.49 9.75
C GLU A 51 16.86 21.43 9.83
N ILE A 52 16.38 20.98 8.67
CA ILE A 52 15.42 19.89 8.57
C ILE A 52 16.16 18.56 8.49
N LYS A 53 16.10 17.76 9.56
CA LYS A 53 16.68 16.41 9.58
C LYS A 53 15.95 15.48 8.61
N LYS A 54 16.73 14.72 7.84
CA LYS A 54 16.23 13.76 6.85
C LYS A 54 15.58 12.57 7.56
N SER A 55 14.36 12.20 7.15
CA SER A 55 13.73 10.95 7.58
C SER A 55 14.43 9.72 6.99
N SER A 56 14.38 8.60 7.70
CA SER A 56 14.82 7.32 7.18
C SER A 56 13.98 6.89 5.97
N PRO A 57 14.54 6.10 5.03
CA PRO A 57 13.78 5.55 3.92
C PRO A 57 12.53 4.81 4.39
N LEU A 58 11.41 5.04 3.71
CA LEU A 58 10.16 4.37 4.03
C LEU A 58 10.24 2.90 3.63
N ILE A 59 9.79 2.03 4.53
CA ILE A 59 9.64 0.59 4.29
C ILE A 59 8.18 0.20 4.10
N TYR A 60 7.25 1.06 4.52
CA TYR A 60 5.83 0.83 4.40
C TYR A 60 5.04 2.13 4.34
N THR A 61 4.00 2.12 3.52
CA THR A 61 2.90 3.09 3.48
C THR A 61 1.65 2.37 2.97
N GLN A 62 0.49 2.99 3.15
CA GLN A 62 -0.78 2.43 2.67
C GLN A 62 -1.58 3.50 1.93
N LEU A 63 -2.45 3.04 1.02
CA LEU A 63 -3.35 3.87 0.25
C LEU A 63 -4.79 3.36 0.48
N PRO A 64 -5.67 4.16 1.09
CA PRO A 64 -7.04 3.74 1.36
C PRO A 64 -7.89 3.75 0.07
N PHE A 65 -8.65 2.69 -0.16
CA PHE A 65 -9.66 2.60 -1.21
C PHE A 65 -10.95 2.02 -0.66
N TYR A 66 -12.08 2.47 -1.21
CA TYR A 66 -13.39 1.93 -0.89
C TYR A 66 -13.92 1.09 -2.06
N LEU A 67 -14.53 -0.03 -1.73
CA LEU A 67 -15.15 -0.93 -2.69
C LEU A 67 -16.66 -0.75 -2.64
N SER A 68 -17.32 -0.85 -3.79
CA SER A 68 -18.77 -0.75 -3.90
C SER A 68 -19.28 -1.75 -4.94
N GLY A 69 -20.56 -2.12 -4.84
CA GLY A 69 -21.21 -2.98 -5.84
C GLY A 69 -20.78 -4.45 -5.82
N LEU A 70 -20.25 -4.96 -4.70
CA LEU A 70 -19.92 -6.37 -4.54
C LEU A 70 -21.13 -7.12 -4.00
N SER A 71 -21.85 -7.83 -4.88
CA SER A 71 -23.10 -8.53 -4.54
C SER A 71 -22.96 -10.05 -4.41
N ASP A 72 -21.95 -10.64 -5.04
CA ASP A 72 -21.79 -12.09 -5.11
C ASP A 72 -20.31 -12.53 -5.04
N THR A 73 -20.09 -13.83 -4.82
CA THR A 73 -18.74 -14.39 -4.70
C THR A 73 -17.92 -14.21 -5.97
N ASP A 74 -18.55 -14.28 -7.15
CA ASP A 74 -17.84 -14.17 -8.43
C ASP A 74 -17.35 -12.74 -8.68
N SER A 75 -18.14 -11.71 -8.37
CA SER A 75 -17.69 -10.31 -8.42
C SER A 75 -16.54 -10.04 -7.46
N ILE A 76 -16.58 -10.60 -6.24
CA ILE A 76 -15.48 -10.48 -5.28
C ILE A 76 -14.22 -11.17 -5.80
N LYS A 77 -14.33 -12.38 -6.37
CA LYS A 77 -13.20 -13.09 -6.97
C LYS A 77 -12.59 -12.30 -8.13
N ASN A 78 -13.40 -11.77 -9.03
CA ASN A 78 -12.95 -10.97 -10.17
C ASN A 78 -12.22 -9.70 -9.71
N LEU A 79 -12.74 -9.04 -8.66
CA LEU A 79 -12.06 -7.90 -8.04
C LEU A 79 -10.70 -8.31 -7.49
N ILE A 80 -10.63 -9.38 -6.69
CA ILE A 80 -9.36 -9.84 -6.09
C ILE A 80 -8.33 -10.13 -7.19
N MET A 81 -8.72 -10.86 -8.24
CA MET A 81 -7.84 -11.16 -9.37
C MET A 81 -7.34 -9.88 -10.04
N SER A 82 -8.24 -8.95 -10.37
CA SER A 82 -7.89 -7.70 -11.05
C SER A 82 -6.91 -6.85 -10.24
N VAL A 83 -7.13 -6.74 -8.92
CA VAL A 83 -6.26 -5.98 -8.04
C VAL A 83 -4.91 -6.67 -7.88
N ARG A 84 -4.87 -8.00 -7.73
CA ARG A 84 -3.62 -8.77 -7.65
C ARG A 84 -2.78 -8.64 -8.93
N GLU A 85 -3.42 -8.72 -10.11
CA GLU A 85 -2.75 -8.49 -11.39
C GLU A 85 -2.15 -7.08 -11.50
N LEU A 86 -2.89 -6.07 -11.04
CA LEU A 86 -2.39 -4.69 -11.00
C LEU A 86 -1.16 -4.57 -10.08
N CYS A 87 -1.21 -5.20 -8.90
CA CYS A 87 -0.08 -5.20 -7.97
C CYS A 87 1.16 -5.85 -8.60
N LEU A 88 1.01 -7.02 -9.21
CA LEU A 88 2.08 -7.73 -9.91
C LEU A 88 2.69 -6.90 -11.05
N LYS A 89 1.86 -6.15 -11.79
CA LYS A 89 2.32 -5.26 -12.87
C LYS A 89 3.26 -4.16 -12.35
N TYR A 90 2.97 -3.57 -11.18
CA TYR A 90 3.82 -2.53 -10.60
C TYR A 90 5.01 -3.10 -9.83
N GLU A 91 4.86 -4.30 -9.25
CA GLU A 91 5.97 -5.04 -8.67
C GLU A 91 7.03 -5.37 -9.72
N ALA A 92 6.61 -5.81 -10.92
CA ALA A 92 7.51 -6.02 -12.06
C ALA A 92 8.24 -4.74 -12.54
N LYS A 93 7.73 -3.55 -12.17
CA LYS A 93 8.37 -2.25 -12.43
C LYS A 93 9.27 -1.78 -11.28
N GLY A 94 9.48 -2.60 -10.26
CA GLY A 94 10.32 -2.30 -9.11
C GLY A 94 9.62 -1.62 -7.95
N LEU A 95 8.27 -1.65 -7.90
CA LEU A 95 7.49 -1.16 -6.75
C LEU A 95 6.76 -2.32 -6.06
N PRO A 96 7.37 -2.96 -5.04
CA PRO A 96 6.70 -3.99 -4.25
C PRO A 96 5.45 -3.43 -3.57
N ASN A 97 4.31 -4.08 -3.79
CA ASN A 97 3.02 -3.63 -3.27
C ASN A 97 2.05 -4.82 -3.16
N PHE A 98 1.06 -4.72 -2.27
CA PHE A 98 0.06 -5.76 -2.09
C PHE A 98 -1.27 -5.15 -1.60
N PRO A 99 -2.42 -5.75 -1.97
CA PRO A 99 -3.70 -5.35 -1.42
C PRO A 99 -3.88 -5.92 -0.01
N SER A 100 -4.65 -5.19 0.80
CA SER A 100 -5.07 -5.62 2.13
C SER A 100 -6.52 -5.21 2.36
N GLY A 101 -7.27 -6.07 3.04
CA GLY A 101 -8.68 -5.82 3.36
C GLY A 101 -9.48 -7.11 3.50
N ILE A 102 -10.71 -6.99 3.99
CA ILE A 102 -11.62 -8.12 4.25
C ILE A 102 -11.80 -9.02 3.02
N PRO A 103 -12.04 -8.51 1.80
CA PRO A 103 -12.18 -9.38 0.63
C PRO A 103 -10.94 -10.24 0.37
N PHE A 104 -9.75 -9.66 0.48
CA PHE A 104 -8.49 -10.37 0.25
C PHE A 104 -8.20 -11.39 1.36
N LEU A 105 -8.56 -11.10 2.61
CA LEU A 105 -8.34 -12.04 3.71
C LEU A 105 -9.28 -13.25 3.69
N PHE A 106 -10.55 -13.06 3.32
CA PHE A 106 -11.56 -14.11 3.47
C PHE A 106 -12.01 -14.77 2.15
N TRP A 107 -12.01 -14.05 1.03
CA TRP A 107 -12.52 -14.58 -0.25
C TRP A 107 -11.44 -15.13 -1.18
N GLU A 108 -10.16 -14.84 -0.92
CA GLU A 108 -9.06 -15.28 -1.78
C GLU A 108 -8.95 -16.82 -1.85
N GLN A 109 -9.34 -17.54 -0.79
CA GLN A 109 -9.43 -19.01 -0.79
C GLN A 109 -10.36 -19.57 -1.89
N TYR A 110 -11.39 -18.82 -2.30
CA TYR A 110 -12.35 -19.27 -3.31
C TYR A 110 -11.83 -19.18 -4.75
N LEU A 111 -10.65 -18.60 -4.96
CA LEU A 111 -10.00 -18.56 -6.28
C LEU A 111 -9.61 -19.98 -6.74
N TYR A 112 -8.95 -20.73 -5.87
CA TYR A 112 -8.37 -22.04 -6.21
C TYR A 112 -9.13 -23.23 -5.61
N LEU A 113 -10.22 -22.97 -4.88
CA LEU A 113 -10.95 -24.02 -4.16
C LEU A 113 -11.33 -25.22 -5.03
N ARG A 114 -11.85 -24.98 -6.24
CA ARG A 114 -12.30 -26.05 -7.16
C ARG A 114 -11.13 -26.93 -7.63
N THR A 115 -10.02 -26.30 -8.05
CA THR A 115 -8.83 -27.02 -8.52
C THR A 115 -8.13 -27.74 -7.39
N SER A 116 -8.02 -27.11 -6.22
CA SER A 116 -7.43 -27.72 -5.02
C SER A 116 -8.26 -28.90 -4.53
N LEU A 117 -9.59 -28.82 -4.58
CA LEU A 117 -10.46 -29.94 -4.22
C LEU A 117 -10.30 -31.11 -5.18
N LEU A 118 -10.29 -30.86 -6.49
CA LEU A 118 -10.08 -31.91 -7.49
C LEU A 118 -8.72 -32.60 -7.30
N LEU A 119 -7.66 -31.81 -7.07
CA LEU A 119 -6.33 -32.34 -6.80
C LEU A 119 -6.31 -33.18 -5.52
N ALA A 120 -6.90 -32.68 -4.43
CA ALA A 120 -6.98 -33.40 -3.17
C ALA A 120 -7.71 -34.75 -3.30
N LEU A 121 -8.84 -34.77 -4.03
CA LEU A 121 -9.59 -35.99 -4.31
C LEU A 121 -8.79 -36.97 -5.18
N ALA A 122 -8.12 -36.48 -6.23
CA ALA A 122 -7.28 -37.31 -7.08
C ALA A 122 -6.13 -37.96 -6.29
N CYS A 123 -5.45 -37.19 -5.43
CA CYS A 123 -4.41 -37.70 -4.56
C CYS A 123 -4.95 -38.72 -3.54
N ALA A 124 -6.11 -38.47 -2.94
CA ALA A 124 -6.73 -39.39 -1.99
C ALA A 124 -7.13 -40.72 -2.65
N LEU A 125 -7.68 -40.67 -3.87
CA LEU A 125 -8.05 -41.87 -4.63
C LEU A 125 -6.83 -42.64 -5.14
N ALA A 126 -5.74 -41.97 -5.52
CA ALA A 126 -4.51 -42.62 -5.96
C ALA A 126 -3.68 -43.23 -4.82
N ALA A 127 -3.94 -42.85 -3.56
CA ALA A 127 -3.28 -43.40 -2.38
C ALA A 127 -3.92 -44.72 -1.88
N VAL A 128 -5.05 -45.12 -2.48
CA VAL A 128 -5.75 -46.39 -2.24
C VAL A 128 -5.36 -47.39 -3.33
#